data_AF-A0A7Y4QID2-F1
#
_entry.id   AF-A0A7Y4QID2-F1
#
_cell.length_a   1.000
_cell.length_b   1.000
_cell.length_c   1.000
_cell.angle_alpha   90.00
_cell.angle_beta   90.00
_cell.angle_gamma   90.00
#
_symmetry.space_group_name_H-M   'P 1'
#
loop_
_entity.id
_entity.type
_entity.pdbx_description
1 polymer ?
#
loop_
_entity_poly.entity_id
_entity_poly.type
_entity_poly.pdbx_seq_one_letter_code
_entity_poly.pdbx_strand_id
1 'polypeptide(L)'
;MQLRYDEDFIEAAAFLCASGRRKGVPSLQIARFQREREKLYSILDPDERNTAFFKLHLDWFREWGLEKLITDLLKEFPLLPEKLSVLAVRKTRGKNDEGAELYVNETNQRSAILALRPESFERDAALRDYVRHEFTHLSDMLDPAFGYAPTLDLPGLNGAQQRLARERYRLLWDITIDGRLAADGYTPMAARAQHAAAFSRGYSFWPEEKQAETFDILWQTRSPRHAELLALIADPRGLREAHRPAPGASCPLCDFPTFTWADTEALLPGITTRIVADFAAWTPEQGLCGRCLETYEAATALQMTMP
;
A
#
# COMPACT_ATOMS: atom_id res chain seq x y z
N MET A 1 -22.12 2.54 -9.95
CA MET A 1 -21.04 3.41 -9.44
C MET A 1 -21.13 4.84 -10.01
N GLN A 2 -20.92 5.87 -9.19
CA GLN A 2 -20.70 7.26 -9.62
C GLN A 2 -19.20 7.54 -9.71
N LEU A 3 -18.75 8.17 -10.81
CA LEU A 3 -17.38 8.68 -10.94
C LEU A 3 -17.36 10.14 -10.51
N ARG A 4 -16.50 10.48 -9.55
CA ARG A 4 -16.34 11.83 -9.00
C ARG A 4 -14.91 12.29 -9.14
N TYR A 5 -14.72 13.60 -9.18
CA TYR A 5 -13.42 14.21 -9.29
C TYR A 5 -13.29 15.36 -8.31
N ASP A 6 -12.11 15.48 -7.70
CA ASP A 6 -11.77 16.67 -6.94
C ASP A 6 -11.63 17.88 -7.88
N GLU A 7 -12.07 19.05 -7.41
CA GLU A 7 -11.98 20.31 -8.16
C GLU A 7 -10.54 20.65 -8.54
N ASP A 8 -9.63 20.62 -7.56
CA ASP A 8 -8.19 20.87 -7.76
C ASP A 8 -7.56 19.92 -8.79
N PHE A 9 -8.06 18.69 -8.90
CA PHE A 9 -7.58 17.71 -9.87
C PHE A 9 -7.99 18.09 -11.29
N ILE A 10 -9.28 18.38 -11.47
CA ILE A 10 -9.86 18.73 -12.77
C ILE A 10 -9.30 20.05 -13.28
N GLU A 11 -9.18 21.05 -12.41
CA GLU A 11 -8.53 22.31 -12.73
C GLU A 11 -7.08 22.08 -13.21
N ALA A 12 -6.28 21.37 -12.43
CA ALA A 12 -4.87 21.14 -12.77
C ALA A 12 -4.70 20.33 -14.08
N ALA A 13 -5.55 19.33 -14.32
CA ALA A 13 -5.54 18.57 -15.56
C ALA A 13 -5.94 19.43 -16.78
N ALA A 14 -6.90 20.34 -16.60
CA ALA A 14 -7.29 21.27 -17.65
C ALA A 14 -6.16 22.27 -17.97
N PHE A 15 -5.51 22.84 -16.96
CA PHE A 15 -4.35 23.72 -17.15
C PHE A 15 -3.17 23.00 -17.79
N LEU A 16 -2.94 21.73 -17.46
CA LEU A 16 -1.90 20.92 -18.10
C LEU A 16 -2.12 20.83 -19.62
N CYS A 17 -3.36 20.62 -20.06
CA CYS A 17 -3.69 20.62 -21.50
C CYS A 17 -3.54 22.01 -22.12
N ALA A 18 -4.04 23.04 -21.45
CA ALA A 18 -3.98 24.42 -21.93
C ALA A 18 -2.54 24.97 -22.02
N SER A 19 -1.61 24.45 -21.22
CA SER A 19 -0.19 24.81 -21.25
C SER A 19 0.60 24.19 -22.40
N GLY A 20 -0.01 23.29 -23.18
CA GLY A 20 0.66 22.58 -24.29
C GLY A 20 1.57 21.43 -23.83
N ARG A 21 1.61 21.10 -22.54
CA ARG A 21 2.36 19.95 -22.01
C ARG A 21 1.82 18.62 -22.52
N ARG A 22 0.50 18.51 -22.72
CA ARG A 22 -0.12 17.37 -23.40
C ARG A 22 -0.12 17.60 -24.91
N LYS A 23 0.51 16.69 -25.66
CA LYS A 23 0.52 16.72 -27.12
C LYS A 23 -0.87 16.42 -27.69
N GLY A 24 -1.18 16.98 -28.85
CA GLY A 24 -2.41 16.70 -29.58
C GLY A 24 -3.62 17.57 -29.20
N VAL A 25 -3.46 18.52 -28.27
CA VAL A 25 -4.50 19.51 -27.96
C VAL A 25 -4.43 20.65 -29.00
N PRO A 26 -5.47 20.88 -29.82
CA PRO A 26 -5.48 21.95 -30.83
C PRO A 26 -5.39 23.36 -30.22
N SER A 27 -4.58 24.24 -30.82
CA SER A 27 -4.42 25.63 -30.37
C SER A 27 -5.74 26.41 -30.34
N LEU A 28 -6.65 26.13 -31.27
CA LEU A 28 -8.00 26.73 -31.30
C LEU A 28 -8.84 26.33 -30.07
N GLN A 29 -8.73 25.09 -29.61
CA GLN A 29 -9.39 24.64 -28.39
C GLN A 29 -8.79 25.31 -27.16
N ILE A 30 -7.47 25.43 -27.08
CA ILE A 30 -6.79 26.15 -25.99
C ILE A 30 -7.26 27.61 -25.95
N ALA A 31 -7.30 28.30 -27.09
CA ALA A 31 -7.78 29.68 -27.15
C ALA A 31 -9.25 29.82 -26.72
N ARG A 32 -10.10 28.84 -27.09
CA ARG A 32 -11.51 28.80 -26.66
C ARG A 32 -11.64 28.61 -25.16
N PHE A 33 -10.89 27.68 -24.58
CA PHE A 33 -10.83 27.45 -23.13
C PHE A 33 -10.46 28.72 -22.38
N GLN A 34 -9.39 29.40 -22.79
CA GLN A 34 -8.94 30.65 -22.16
C GLN A 34 -10.02 31.74 -22.20
N ARG A 35 -10.69 31.91 -23.36
CA ARG A 35 -11.77 32.88 -23.53
C ARG A 35 -13.00 32.57 -22.69
N GLU A 36 -13.38 31.29 -22.58
CA GLU A 36 -14.50 30.86 -21.74
C GLU A 36 -14.17 31.05 -20.25
N ARG A 37 -12.94 30.72 -19.85
CA ARG A 37 -12.45 30.93 -18.48
C ARG A 37 -12.45 32.40 -18.09
N GLU A 38 -11.99 33.28 -18.97
CA GLU A 38 -11.93 34.72 -18.70
C GLU A 38 -13.31 35.32 -18.39
N LYS A 39 -14.37 34.83 -19.05
CA LYS A 39 -15.74 35.30 -18.80
C LYS A 39 -16.21 35.02 -17.37
N LEU A 40 -15.70 33.96 -16.72
CA LEU A 40 -16.15 33.58 -15.39
C LEU A 40 -15.73 34.58 -14.31
N TYR A 41 -14.68 35.39 -14.53
CA TYR A 41 -14.30 36.45 -13.61
C TYR A 41 -15.34 37.57 -13.49
N SER A 42 -16.28 37.67 -14.43
CA SER A 42 -17.39 38.61 -14.35
C SER A 42 -18.50 38.21 -13.37
N ILE A 43 -18.50 36.95 -12.90
CA ILE A 43 -19.42 36.47 -11.87
C ILE A 43 -19.00 37.05 -10.52
N LEU A 44 -19.90 37.82 -9.89
CA LEU A 44 -19.62 38.55 -8.66
C LEU A 44 -19.72 37.68 -7.42
N ASP A 45 -20.65 36.71 -7.42
CA ASP A 45 -20.81 35.78 -6.32
C ASP A 45 -19.68 34.73 -6.32
N PRO A 46 -18.90 34.60 -5.23
CA PRO A 46 -17.77 33.67 -5.19
C PRO A 46 -18.16 32.21 -5.34
N ASP A 47 -19.28 31.77 -4.75
CA ASP A 47 -19.69 30.37 -4.74
C ASP A 47 -20.26 29.95 -6.11
N GLU A 48 -21.05 30.82 -6.72
CA GLU A 48 -21.51 30.67 -8.10
C GLU A 48 -20.33 30.63 -9.07
N ARG A 49 -19.33 31.51 -8.86
CA ARG A 49 -18.13 31.54 -9.69
C ARG A 49 -17.31 30.26 -9.57
N ASN A 50 -17.08 29.75 -8.35
CA ASN A 50 -16.36 28.49 -8.14
C ASN A 50 -17.09 27.31 -8.80
N THR A 51 -18.41 27.24 -8.63
CA THR A 51 -19.25 26.24 -9.31
C THR A 51 -19.12 26.31 -10.83
N ALA A 52 -19.10 27.53 -11.39
CA ALA A 52 -18.92 27.74 -12.82
C ALA A 52 -17.51 27.34 -13.31
N PHE A 53 -16.47 27.62 -12.53
CA PHE A 53 -15.10 27.17 -12.83
C PHE A 53 -14.99 25.66 -12.83
N PHE A 54 -15.49 24.98 -11.78
CA PHE A 54 -15.50 23.52 -11.72
C PHE A 54 -16.20 22.91 -12.95
N LYS A 55 -17.39 23.44 -13.30
CA LYS A 55 -18.14 22.97 -14.46
C LYS A 55 -17.35 23.17 -15.77
N LEU A 56 -16.79 24.36 -15.98
CA LEU A 56 -15.97 24.64 -17.16
C LEU A 56 -14.78 23.68 -17.27
N HIS A 57 -14.03 23.51 -16.19
CA HIS A 57 -12.87 22.63 -16.19
C HIS A 57 -13.27 21.17 -16.43
N LEU A 58 -14.39 20.71 -15.87
CA LEU A 58 -14.90 19.36 -16.08
C LEU A 58 -15.35 19.13 -17.53
N ASP A 59 -16.04 20.10 -18.13
CA ASP A 59 -16.48 20.02 -19.54
C ASP A 59 -15.27 19.93 -20.48
N TRP A 60 -14.22 20.72 -20.22
CA TRP A 60 -12.97 20.65 -21.00
C TRP A 60 -12.15 19.38 -20.73
N PHE A 61 -12.13 18.89 -19.49
CA PHE A 61 -11.52 17.60 -19.13
C PHE A 61 -12.16 16.46 -19.94
N ARG A 62 -13.47 16.51 -20.16
CA ARG A 62 -14.21 15.57 -21.01
C ARG A 62 -13.95 15.79 -22.49
N GLU A 63 -13.99 17.03 -22.96
CA GLU A 63 -13.78 17.36 -24.38
C GLU A 63 -12.38 16.97 -24.86
N TRP A 64 -11.37 17.14 -24.01
CA TRP A 64 -10.00 16.68 -24.30
C TRP A 64 -9.80 15.17 -24.09
N GLY A 65 -10.86 14.43 -23.77
CA GLY A 65 -10.86 12.97 -23.68
C GLY A 65 -10.16 12.41 -22.44
N LEU A 66 -9.90 13.22 -21.42
CA LEU A 66 -9.17 12.78 -20.23
C LEU A 66 -10.02 11.83 -19.37
N GLU A 67 -11.32 12.12 -19.20
CA GLU A 67 -12.28 11.21 -18.53
C GLU A 67 -12.39 9.87 -19.27
N LYS A 68 -12.28 9.91 -20.61
CA LYS A 68 -12.35 8.72 -21.45
C LYS A 68 -11.21 7.74 -21.16
N LEU A 69 -10.02 8.22 -20.86
CA LEU A 69 -8.87 7.37 -20.51
C LEU A 69 -9.14 6.49 -19.29
N ILE A 70 -9.85 7.03 -18.29
CA ILE A 70 -10.19 6.31 -17.05
C ILE A 70 -11.42 5.42 -17.28
N THR A 71 -12.46 5.95 -17.92
CA THR A 71 -13.72 5.22 -18.13
C THR A 71 -13.60 4.07 -19.11
N ASP A 72 -12.70 4.14 -20.10
CA ASP A 72 -12.40 2.99 -20.96
C ASP A 72 -11.74 1.85 -20.17
N LEU A 73 -10.86 2.16 -19.22
CA LEU A 73 -10.22 1.15 -18.36
C LEU A 73 -11.22 0.49 -17.41
N LEU A 74 -12.20 1.23 -16.90
CA LEU A 74 -13.25 0.64 -16.04
C LEU A 74 -14.01 -0.51 -16.70
N LYS A 75 -14.05 -0.57 -18.04
CA LYS A 75 -14.66 -1.68 -18.79
C LYS A 75 -13.87 -2.98 -18.65
N GLU A 76 -12.57 -2.89 -18.37
CA GLU A 76 -11.68 -4.05 -18.14
C GLU A 76 -11.88 -4.63 -16.73
N PHE A 77 -12.47 -3.88 -15.80
CA PHE A 77 -12.61 -4.25 -14.38
C PHE A 77 -14.08 -4.20 -13.92
N PRO A 78 -14.94 -5.16 -14.33
CA PRO A 78 -16.38 -5.10 -14.08
C PRO A 78 -16.79 -5.11 -12.61
N LEU A 79 -15.96 -5.66 -11.72
CA LEU A 79 -16.22 -5.65 -10.27
C LEU A 79 -16.26 -4.25 -9.67
N LEU A 80 -15.49 -3.30 -10.21
CA LEU A 80 -15.46 -1.91 -9.72
C LEU A 80 -16.84 -1.24 -9.88
N PRO A 81 -17.41 -1.10 -11.10
CA PRO A 81 -18.71 -0.47 -11.26
C PRO A 81 -19.87 -1.25 -10.62
N GLU A 82 -19.73 -2.57 -10.46
CA GLU A 82 -20.72 -3.44 -9.82
C GLU A 82 -20.76 -3.26 -8.29
N LYS A 83 -19.59 -3.22 -7.63
CA LYS A 83 -19.50 -3.26 -6.16
C LYS A 83 -19.27 -1.90 -5.53
N LEU A 84 -18.81 -0.89 -6.27
CA LEU A 84 -18.58 0.45 -5.73
C LEU A 84 -19.78 1.37 -5.92
N SER A 85 -20.15 2.07 -4.86
CA SER A 85 -21.09 3.20 -4.95
C SER A 85 -20.43 4.40 -5.63
N VAL A 86 -19.19 4.71 -5.27
CA VAL A 86 -18.43 5.87 -5.76
C VAL A 86 -16.98 5.47 -6.04
N LEU A 87 -16.44 5.95 -7.15
CA LEU A 87 -14.99 6.06 -7.39
C LEU A 87 -14.65 7.55 -7.48
N ALA A 88 -13.86 8.06 -6.54
CA ALA A 88 -13.42 9.45 -6.52
C ALA A 88 -11.97 9.54 -7.01
N VAL A 89 -11.70 10.41 -7.97
CA VAL A 89 -10.35 10.69 -8.45
C VAL A 89 -9.84 11.96 -7.77
N ARG A 90 -8.74 11.83 -7.04
CA ARG A 90 -8.16 12.92 -6.24
C ARG A 90 -6.78 13.29 -6.73
N LYS A 91 -6.44 14.56 -6.58
CA LYS A 91 -5.09 15.08 -6.86
C LYS A 91 -4.15 14.70 -5.74
N THR A 92 -2.98 14.17 -6.10
CA THR A 92 -1.89 13.93 -5.15
C THR A 92 -0.94 15.11 -5.05
N ARG A 93 -0.24 15.24 -3.91
CA ARG A 93 0.80 16.27 -3.70
C ARG A 93 2.16 15.82 -4.21
N GLY A 94 2.43 14.52 -4.20
CA GLY A 94 3.64 13.93 -4.75
C GLY A 94 3.46 12.48 -5.18
N LYS A 95 4.53 11.90 -5.74
CA LYS A 95 4.55 10.51 -6.22
C LYS A 95 4.25 9.48 -5.13
N ASN A 96 4.63 9.77 -3.88
CA ASN A 96 4.44 8.84 -2.77
C ASN A 96 2.99 8.79 -2.26
N ASP A 97 2.14 9.72 -2.69
CA ASP A 97 0.73 9.77 -2.34
C ASP A 97 -0.15 9.14 -3.44
N GLU A 98 0.46 8.64 -4.53
CA GLU A 98 -0.23 7.89 -5.58
C GLU A 98 -0.60 6.49 -5.07
N GLY A 99 -1.85 6.11 -5.31
CA GLY A 99 -2.39 4.78 -5.04
C GLY A 99 -3.91 4.76 -5.12
N ALA A 100 -4.50 3.58 -5.00
CA ALA A 100 -5.93 3.41 -4.75
C ALA A 100 -6.23 2.93 -3.34
N GLU A 101 -7.34 3.41 -2.79
CA GLU A 101 -7.79 3.09 -1.44
C GLU A 101 -9.27 2.73 -1.45
N LEU A 102 -9.62 1.66 -0.73
CA LEU A 102 -11.00 1.23 -0.54
C LEU A 102 -11.51 1.66 0.83
N TYR A 103 -12.68 2.29 0.85
CA TYR A 103 -13.41 2.72 2.02
C TYR A 103 -14.72 1.95 2.13
N VAL A 104 -15.00 1.43 3.32
CA VAL A 104 -16.28 0.77 3.64
C VAL A 104 -16.93 1.55 4.76
N ASN A 105 -18.15 2.03 4.54
CA ASN A 105 -18.90 2.75 5.58
C ASN A 105 -19.65 1.77 6.51
N GLU A 106 -20.26 2.30 7.57
CA GLU A 106 -21.03 1.53 8.55
C GLU A 106 -22.19 0.72 7.94
N THR A 107 -22.70 1.16 6.78
CA THR A 107 -23.77 0.47 6.03
C THR A 107 -23.24 -0.55 5.01
N ASN A 108 -21.95 -0.93 5.09
CA ASN A 108 -21.25 -1.81 4.14
C ASN A 108 -21.21 -1.32 2.69
N GLN A 109 -21.50 -0.04 2.44
CA GLN A 109 -21.29 0.55 1.11
C GLN A 109 -19.82 0.81 0.90
N ARG A 110 -19.35 0.47 -0.31
CA ARG A 110 -17.95 0.53 -0.70
C ARG A 110 -17.71 1.70 -1.64
N SER A 111 -16.77 2.55 -1.29
CA SER A 111 -16.29 3.64 -2.16
C SER A 111 -14.79 3.54 -2.30
N ALA A 112 -14.25 3.94 -3.44
CA ALA A 112 -12.81 3.93 -3.67
C ALA A 112 -12.30 5.33 -4.02
N ILE A 113 -11.05 5.60 -3.65
CA ILE A 113 -10.30 6.76 -4.08
C ILE A 113 -9.19 6.28 -5.02
N LEU A 114 -9.07 6.92 -6.18
CA LEU A 114 -7.91 6.80 -7.06
C LEU A 114 -7.13 8.11 -6.99
N ALA A 115 -5.96 8.06 -6.36
CA ALA A 115 -5.09 9.22 -6.22
C ALA A 115 -4.16 9.31 -7.43
N LEU A 116 -4.17 10.45 -8.13
CA LEU A 116 -3.46 10.65 -9.40
C LEU A 116 -2.78 12.02 -9.46
N ARG A 117 -1.58 12.06 -10.04
CA ARG A 117 -0.99 13.32 -10.49
C ARG A 117 -1.59 13.75 -11.84
N PRO A 118 -1.99 15.01 -12.01
CA PRO A 118 -2.41 15.54 -13.31
C PRO A 118 -1.35 15.34 -14.41
N GLU A 119 -0.06 15.38 -14.06
CA GLU A 119 1.07 15.16 -14.96
C GLU A 119 1.07 13.78 -15.63
N SER A 120 0.36 12.81 -15.04
CA SER A 120 0.21 11.49 -15.66
C SER A 120 -0.52 11.57 -17.01
N PHE A 121 -1.34 12.61 -17.24
CA PHE A 121 -1.96 12.87 -18.54
C PHE A 121 -0.99 13.39 -19.63
N GLU A 122 0.31 13.56 -19.35
CA GLU A 122 1.28 13.81 -20.42
C GLU A 122 1.61 12.55 -21.22
N ARG A 123 1.43 11.37 -20.62
CA ARG A 123 1.82 10.08 -21.18
C ARG A 123 0.71 9.06 -20.98
N ASP A 124 -0.22 9.01 -21.94
CA ASP A 124 -1.41 8.16 -21.90
C ASP A 124 -1.11 6.68 -21.61
N ALA A 125 -0.04 6.13 -22.20
CA ALA A 125 0.36 4.74 -21.95
C ALA A 125 0.72 4.52 -20.47
N ALA A 126 1.59 5.37 -19.91
CA ALA A 126 2.01 5.27 -18.52
C ALA A 126 0.84 5.48 -17.52
N LEU A 127 -0.09 6.39 -17.85
CA LEU A 127 -1.33 6.54 -17.07
C LEU A 127 -2.16 5.26 -17.10
N ARG A 128 -2.33 4.64 -18.27
CA ARG A 128 -3.11 3.41 -18.41
C ARG A 128 -2.48 2.26 -17.62
N ASP A 129 -1.16 2.11 -17.69
CA ASP A 129 -0.43 1.08 -16.95
C ASP A 129 -0.60 1.26 -15.43
N TYR A 130 -0.46 2.50 -14.93
CA TYR A 130 -0.71 2.83 -13.53
C TYR A 130 -2.15 2.55 -13.10
N VAL A 131 -3.14 3.04 -13.86
CA VAL A 131 -4.56 2.87 -13.49
C VAL A 131 -4.96 1.39 -13.53
N ARG A 132 -4.42 0.58 -14.45
CA ARG A 132 -4.63 -0.88 -14.45
C ARG A 132 -4.07 -1.53 -13.20
N HIS A 133 -2.86 -1.16 -12.80
CA HIS A 133 -2.25 -1.67 -11.57
C HIS A 133 -3.14 -1.37 -10.35
N GLU A 134 -3.54 -0.11 -10.18
CA GLU A 134 -4.39 0.30 -9.05
C GLU A 134 -5.82 -0.29 -9.12
N PHE A 135 -6.38 -0.45 -10.32
CA PHE A 135 -7.68 -1.11 -10.48
C PHE A 135 -7.60 -2.61 -10.21
N THR A 136 -6.45 -3.25 -10.45
CA THR A 136 -6.24 -4.65 -10.07
C THR A 136 -6.23 -4.79 -8.55
N HIS A 137 -5.55 -3.88 -7.83
CA HIS A 137 -5.63 -3.79 -6.36
C HIS A 137 -7.07 -3.68 -5.88
N LEU A 138 -7.83 -2.71 -6.40
CA LEU A 138 -9.24 -2.53 -6.01
C LEU A 138 -10.10 -3.74 -6.38
N SER A 139 -9.86 -4.36 -7.53
CA SER A 139 -10.61 -5.54 -7.97
C SER A 139 -10.38 -6.71 -7.03
N ASP A 140 -9.14 -6.98 -6.64
CA ASP A 140 -8.81 -7.98 -5.63
C ASP A 140 -9.49 -7.67 -4.28
N MET A 141 -9.47 -6.41 -3.82
CA MET A 141 -10.16 -6.02 -2.58
C MET A 141 -11.68 -6.24 -2.62
N LEU A 142 -12.28 -6.21 -3.81
CA LEU A 142 -13.72 -6.37 -4.02
C LEU A 142 -14.13 -7.82 -4.30
N ASP A 143 -13.20 -8.66 -4.75
CA ASP A 143 -13.43 -10.07 -5.06
C ASP A 143 -13.51 -10.93 -3.78
N PRO A 144 -14.66 -11.57 -3.51
CA PRO A 144 -14.78 -12.50 -2.39
C PRO A 144 -13.76 -13.65 -2.42
N ALA A 145 -13.31 -14.10 -3.61
CA ALA A 145 -12.34 -15.18 -3.73
C ALA A 145 -10.93 -14.78 -3.26
N PHE A 146 -10.58 -13.50 -3.39
CA PHE A 146 -9.34 -12.96 -2.84
C PHE A 146 -9.40 -12.89 -1.30
N GLY A 147 -10.57 -12.55 -0.75
CA GLY A 147 -10.82 -12.59 0.69
C GLY A 147 -10.13 -11.46 1.47
N TYR A 148 -10.10 -10.25 0.91
CA TYR A 148 -9.45 -9.08 1.53
C TYR A 148 -10.07 -8.74 2.90
N ALA A 149 -9.20 -8.53 3.89
CA ALA A 149 -9.53 -7.91 5.16
C ALA A 149 -8.76 -6.58 5.31
N PRO A 150 -9.44 -5.46 5.66
CA PRO A 150 -8.79 -4.16 5.76
C PRO A 150 -7.84 -4.05 6.97
N THR A 151 -8.07 -4.86 7.99
CA THR A 151 -7.23 -4.89 9.19
C THR A 151 -6.17 -5.97 9.04
N LEU A 152 -4.93 -5.55 8.89
CA LEU A 152 -3.76 -6.43 8.98
C LEU A 152 -3.46 -6.69 10.47
N ASP A 153 -4.24 -7.55 11.11
CA ASP A 153 -4.01 -7.93 12.51
C ASP A 153 -2.87 -8.96 12.59
N LEU A 154 -1.71 -8.50 13.06
CA LEU A 154 -0.55 -9.33 13.34
C LEU A 154 -0.22 -9.20 14.84
N PRO A 155 -0.96 -9.92 15.70
CA PRO A 155 -0.79 -9.81 17.14
C PRO A 155 0.63 -10.17 17.55
N GLY A 156 1.16 -9.44 18.55
CA GLY A 156 2.53 -9.62 19.05
C GLY A 156 3.62 -8.89 18.27
N LEU A 157 3.30 -8.14 17.22
CA LEU A 157 4.26 -7.28 16.52
C LEU A 157 4.26 -5.84 17.05
N ASN A 158 5.44 -5.28 17.27
CA ASN A 158 5.62 -3.87 17.57
C ASN A 158 5.40 -2.97 16.33
N GLY A 159 5.40 -1.64 16.53
CA GLY A 159 5.15 -0.69 15.43
C GLY A 159 6.13 -0.76 14.25
N ALA A 160 7.40 -1.10 14.48
CA ALA A 160 8.40 -1.25 13.42
C ALA A 160 8.21 -2.57 12.64
N GLN A 161 7.94 -3.67 13.34
CA GLN A 161 7.63 -4.97 12.75
C GLN A 161 6.32 -4.92 11.95
N GLN A 162 5.30 -4.23 12.48
CA GLN A 162 4.05 -4.00 11.75
C GLN A 162 4.27 -3.19 10.47
N ARG A 163 5.13 -2.16 10.50
CA ARG A 163 5.49 -1.39 9.30
C ARG A 163 6.17 -2.27 8.26
N LEU A 164 7.16 -3.06 8.67
CA LEU A 164 7.87 -3.97 7.78
C LEU A 164 6.94 -5.05 7.21
N ALA A 165 6.01 -5.57 8.02
CA ALA A 165 5.00 -6.52 7.55
C ALA A 165 4.07 -5.90 6.51
N ARG A 166 3.63 -4.64 6.70
CA ARG A 166 2.85 -3.89 5.70
C ARG A 166 3.63 -3.66 4.40
N GLU A 167 4.91 -3.30 4.49
CA GLU A 167 5.78 -3.12 3.33
C GLU A 167 5.97 -4.44 2.55
N ARG A 168 6.21 -5.55 3.25
CA ARG A 168 6.27 -6.88 2.63
C ARG A 168 4.94 -7.27 2.01
N TYR A 169 3.82 -7.07 2.71
CA TYR A 169 2.49 -7.40 2.19
C TYR A 169 2.24 -6.68 0.87
N ARG A 170 2.49 -5.37 0.83
CA ARG A 170 2.37 -4.56 -0.38
C ARG A 170 3.27 -5.09 -1.50
N LEU A 171 4.54 -5.39 -1.20
CA LEU A 171 5.45 -5.96 -2.19
C LEU A 171 4.93 -7.29 -2.76
N LEU A 172 4.50 -8.21 -1.91
CA LEU A 172 3.96 -9.51 -2.36
C LEU A 172 2.75 -9.32 -3.27
N TRP A 173 1.85 -8.41 -2.89
CA TRP A 173 0.67 -8.12 -3.68
C TRP A 173 1.02 -7.48 -5.03
N ASP A 174 1.89 -6.48 -5.04
CA ASP A 174 2.37 -5.80 -6.26
C ASP A 174 3.03 -6.80 -7.22
N ILE A 175 3.78 -7.79 -6.71
CA ILE A 175 4.37 -8.89 -7.52
C ILE A 175 3.27 -9.68 -8.22
N THR A 176 2.20 -10.07 -7.52
CA THR A 176 1.09 -10.84 -8.12
C THR A 176 0.30 -10.01 -9.13
N ILE A 177 0.14 -8.70 -8.91
CA ILE A 177 -0.54 -7.80 -9.84
C ILE A 177 0.27 -7.63 -11.11
N ASP A 178 1.53 -7.23 -11.00
CA ASP A 178 2.39 -7.01 -12.15
C ASP A 178 2.67 -8.30 -12.92
N GLY A 179 2.72 -9.44 -12.22
CA GLY A 179 2.78 -10.76 -12.84
C GLY A 179 1.56 -11.06 -13.70
N ARG A 180 0.34 -10.81 -13.18
CA ARG A 180 -0.91 -10.95 -13.95
C ARG A 180 -0.98 -9.99 -15.13
N LEU A 181 -0.67 -8.71 -14.92
CA LEU A 181 -0.64 -7.70 -15.99
C LEU A 181 0.32 -8.10 -17.12
N ALA A 182 1.55 -8.51 -16.78
CA ALA A 182 2.53 -8.95 -17.75
C ALA A 182 2.04 -10.17 -18.54
N ALA A 183 1.40 -11.12 -17.85
CA ALA A 183 0.93 -12.35 -18.47
C ALA A 183 -0.37 -12.17 -19.27
N ASP A 184 -1.04 -11.03 -19.15
CA ASP A 184 -2.14 -10.57 -20.00
C ASP A 184 -1.66 -9.62 -21.13
N GLY A 185 -0.35 -9.41 -21.24
CA GLY A 185 0.28 -8.61 -22.30
C GLY A 185 0.32 -7.10 -22.02
N TYR A 186 0.02 -6.68 -20.78
CA TYR A 186 0.15 -5.30 -20.36
C TYR A 186 1.55 -4.99 -19.80
N THR A 187 1.92 -3.73 -19.78
CA THR A 187 3.17 -3.28 -19.15
C THR A 187 2.99 -3.24 -17.63
N PRO A 188 3.79 -3.98 -16.85
CA PRO A 188 3.73 -3.90 -15.39
C PRO A 188 4.33 -2.59 -14.87
N MET A 189 3.93 -2.18 -13.66
CA MET A 189 4.49 -0.99 -13.00
C MET A 189 5.97 -1.14 -12.67
N ALA A 190 6.39 -2.35 -12.27
CA ALA A 190 7.79 -2.74 -12.13
C ALA A 190 8.09 -4.00 -12.94
N ALA A 191 9.27 -4.03 -13.56
CA ALA A 191 9.69 -5.20 -14.32
C ALA A 191 9.93 -6.40 -13.39
N ARG A 192 9.76 -7.63 -13.90
CA ARG A 192 10.01 -8.88 -13.15
C ARG A 192 11.36 -8.87 -12.40
N ALA A 193 12.42 -8.38 -13.03
CA ALA A 193 13.74 -8.29 -12.42
C ALA A 193 13.80 -7.29 -11.24
N GLN A 194 13.06 -6.17 -11.31
CA GLN A 194 12.99 -5.20 -10.22
C GLN A 194 12.26 -5.79 -9.01
N HIS A 195 11.15 -6.48 -9.28
CA HIS A 195 10.39 -7.23 -8.28
C HIS A 195 11.22 -8.35 -7.65
N ALA A 196 11.93 -9.15 -8.44
CA ALA A 196 12.83 -10.19 -7.94
C ALA A 196 13.91 -9.62 -7.01
N ALA A 197 14.52 -8.50 -7.39
CA ALA A 197 15.52 -7.83 -6.56
C ALA A 197 14.92 -7.25 -5.26
N ALA A 198 13.71 -6.68 -5.31
CA ALA A 198 13.02 -6.18 -4.13
C ALA A 198 12.61 -7.33 -3.18
N PHE A 199 12.09 -8.41 -3.73
CA PHE A 199 11.73 -9.62 -3.01
C PHE A 199 12.95 -10.22 -2.30
N SER A 200 14.06 -10.40 -3.03
CA SER A 200 15.30 -10.94 -2.47
C SER A 200 15.84 -10.08 -1.31
N ARG A 201 15.74 -8.75 -1.40
CA ARG A 201 16.09 -7.87 -0.26
C ARG A 201 15.15 -8.04 0.93
N GLY A 202 13.84 -8.15 0.69
CA GLY A 202 12.82 -8.30 1.73
C GLY A 202 12.85 -9.64 2.46
N TYR A 203 13.36 -10.68 1.79
CA TYR A 203 13.43 -12.08 2.22
C TYR A 203 14.86 -12.65 2.19
N SER A 204 15.87 -11.80 2.39
CA SER A 204 17.30 -12.17 2.30
C SER A 204 17.75 -13.24 3.31
N PHE A 205 16.93 -13.50 4.34
CA PHE A 205 17.14 -14.56 5.33
C PHE A 205 16.69 -15.96 4.85
N TRP A 206 16.02 -16.08 3.70
CA TRP A 206 15.69 -17.37 3.09
C TRP A 206 16.85 -17.89 2.24
N PRO A 207 16.99 -19.22 2.10
CA PRO A 207 17.84 -19.80 1.06
C PRO A 207 17.45 -19.28 -0.33
N GLU A 208 18.43 -19.07 -1.21
CA GLU A 208 18.20 -18.52 -2.56
C GLU A 208 17.20 -19.35 -3.38
N GLU A 209 17.25 -20.68 -3.25
CA GLU A 209 16.32 -21.60 -3.90
C GLU A 209 14.87 -21.33 -3.48
N LYS A 210 14.60 -21.20 -2.18
CA LYS A 210 13.28 -20.86 -1.63
C LYS A 210 12.84 -19.48 -2.09
N GLN A 211 13.75 -18.50 -2.15
CA GLN A 211 13.44 -17.17 -2.66
C GLN A 211 12.99 -17.22 -4.12
N ALA A 212 13.74 -17.94 -4.97
CA ALA A 212 13.44 -18.07 -6.39
C ALA A 212 12.10 -18.78 -6.63
N GLU A 213 11.89 -19.92 -5.97
CA GLU A 213 10.65 -20.70 -6.08
C GLU A 213 9.42 -19.87 -5.64
N THR A 214 9.49 -19.24 -4.46
CA THR A 214 8.38 -18.44 -3.95
C THR A 214 8.09 -17.24 -4.85
N PHE A 215 9.14 -16.59 -5.35
CA PHE A 215 8.99 -15.48 -6.30
C PHE A 215 8.30 -15.91 -7.59
N ASP A 216 8.70 -17.05 -8.15
CA ASP A 216 8.12 -17.59 -9.38
C ASP A 216 6.64 -17.94 -9.21
N ILE A 217 6.28 -18.55 -8.07
CA ILE A 217 4.89 -18.81 -7.72
C ILE A 217 4.10 -17.49 -7.67
N LEU A 218 4.58 -16.49 -6.93
CA LEU A 218 3.89 -15.20 -6.79
C LEU A 218 3.71 -14.51 -8.16
N TRP A 219 4.74 -14.50 -8.99
CA TRP A 219 4.70 -13.87 -10.31
C TRP A 219 3.73 -14.57 -11.28
N GLN A 220 3.61 -15.89 -11.20
CA GLN A 220 2.76 -16.68 -12.09
C GLN A 220 1.32 -16.85 -11.57
N THR A 221 1.06 -16.50 -10.31
CA THR A 221 -0.23 -16.69 -9.65
C THR A 221 -1.31 -15.84 -10.32
N ARG A 222 -2.35 -16.51 -10.85
CA ARG A 222 -3.49 -15.85 -11.49
C ARG A 222 -4.63 -15.48 -10.52
N SER A 223 -4.68 -16.15 -9.37
CA SER A 223 -5.74 -15.97 -8.38
C SER A 223 -5.10 -15.96 -6.99
N PRO A 224 -4.39 -14.88 -6.62
CA PRO A 224 -3.80 -14.79 -5.30
C PRO A 224 -4.90 -14.78 -4.23
N ARG A 225 -4.62 -15.29 -3.04
CA ARG A 225 -5.51 -15.15 -1.89
C ARG A 225 -4.85 -14.30 -0.81
N HIS A 226 -5.63 -13.41 -0.21
CA HIS A 226 -5.19 -12.57 0.88
C HIS A 226 -4.51 -13.37 2.00
N ALA A 227 -5.10 -14.51 2.38
CA ALA A 227 -4.56 -15.40 3.42
C ALA A 227 -3.17 -15.98 3.09
N GLU A 228 -2.87 -16.22 1.81
CA GLU A 228 -1.56 -16.75 1.40
C GLU A 228 -0.47 -15.67 1.49
N LEU A 229 -0.81 -14.44 1.08
CA LEU A 229 0.07 -13.28 1.25
C LEU A 229 0.31 -13.00 2.74
N LEU A 230 -0.72 -13.12 3.57
CA LEU A 230 -0.61 -12.99 5.03
C LEU A 230 0.30 -14.06 5.64
N ALA A 231 0.18 -15.32 5.19
CA ALA A 231 1.01 -16.41 5.71
C ALA A 231 2.51 -16.13 5.49
N LEU A 232 2.88 -15.57 4.33
CA LEU A 232 4.27 -15.24 4.00
C LEU A 232 4.85 -14.11 4.87
N ILE A 233 4.02 -13.18 5.36
CA ILE A 233 4.48 -12.05 6.19
C ILE A 233 4.34 -12.30 7.70
N ALA A 234 3.47 -13.22 8.12
CA ALA A 234 3.15 -13.45 9.53
C ALA A 234 4.31 -14.13 10.27
N ASP A 235 5.00 -15.04 9.59
CA ASP A 235 6.24 -15.64 10.08
C ASP A 235 7.26 -15.79 8.95
N PRO A 236 7.83 -14.66 8.50
CA PRO A 236 8.67 -14.67 7.31
C PRO A 236 9.95 -15.49 7.56
N ARG A 237 10.39 -15.68 8.81
CA ARG A 237 11.61 -16.44 9.12
C ARG A 237 11.34 -17.87 9.62
N GLY A 238 10.08 -18.30 9.73
CA GLY A 238 9.74 -19.60 10.30
C GLY A 238 10.12 -19.73 11.79
N LEU A 239 10.11 -18.61 12.52
CA LEU A 239 10.57 -18.52 13.90
C LEU A 239 9.48 -18.78 14.93
N ARG A 240 8.20 -18.81 14.55
CA ARG A 240 7.11 -19.06 15.50
C ARG A 240 7.16 -20.47 16.11
N GLU A 241 7.74 -21.43 15.37
CA GLU A 241 7.91 -22.82 15.82
C GLU A 241 9.34 -23.13 16.27
N ALA A 242 10.29 -22.19 16.15
CA ALA A 242 11.66 -22.41 16.56
C ALA A 242 11.76 -22.47 18.09
N HIS A 243 12.04 -23.66 18.64
CA HIS A 243 12.19 -23.90 20.08
C HIS A 243 13.38 -23.16 20.73
N ARG A 244 14.23 -22.52 19.91
CA ARG A 244 15.26 -21.58 20.34
C ARG A 244 15.32 -20.45 19.34
N PRO A 245 15.45 -19.20 19.79
CA PRO A 245 15.51 -18.08 18.88
C PRO A 245 16.84 -18.09 18.09
N ALA A 246 16.74 -17.98 16.77
CA ALA A 246 17.90 -18.02 15.88
C ALA A 246 18.80 -16.79 16.05
N PRO A 247 20.13 -16.89 15.80
CA PRO A 247 20.99 -15.72 15.74
C PRO A 247 20.46 -14.68 14.72
N GLY A 248 20.32 -13.44 15.17
CA GLY A 248 19.75 -12.32 14.40
C GLY A 248 18.22 -12.18 14.49
N ALA A 249 17.52 -13.04 15.24
CA ALA A 249 16.10 -12.84 15.56
C ALA A 249 15.91 -11.70 16.58
N SER A 250 14.72 -11.09 16.57
CA SER A 250 14.37 -10.02 17.51
C SER A 250 14.13 -10.61 18.91
N CYS A 251 14.75 -10.01 19.92
CA CYS A 251 14.47 -10.32 21.32
C CYS A 251 12.99 -10.04 21.65
N PRO A 252 12.23 -10.95 22.29
CA PRO A 252 10.81 -10.73 22.60
C PRO A 252 10.58 -9.64 23.67
N LEU A 253 11.63 -9.19 24.39
CA LEU A 253 11.50 -8.18 25.44
C LEU A 253 11.84 -6.76 24.96
N CYS A 254 12.82 -6.62 24.05
CA CYS A 254 13.27 -5.31 23.55
C CYS A 254 13.18 -5.14 22.04
N ASP A 255 12.78 -6.18 21.32
CA ASP A 255 12.62 -6.27 19.87
C ASP A 255 13.86 -6.02 19.01
N PHE A 256 15.02 -5.79 19.61
CA PHE A 256 16.27 -5.66 18.87
C PHE A 256 16.75 -7.02 18.33
N PRO A 257 17.21 -7.08 17.06
CA PRO A 257 17.91 -8.24 16.54
C PRO A 257 19.12 -8.56 17.41
N THR A 258 19.21 -9.81 17.88
CA THR A 258 20.35 -10.26 18.67
C THR A 258 20.95 -11.52 18.08
N PHE A 259 22.27 -11.55 18.00
CA PHE A 259 23.04 -12.76 17.72
C PHE A 259 23.49 -13.46 19.01
N THR A 260 23.30 -12.80 20.15
CA THR A 260 23.72 -13.25 21.48
C THR A 260 22.49 -13.44 22.36
N TRP A 261 22.05 -14.69 22.47
CA TRP A 261 20.93 -15.09 23.31
C TRP A 261 21.42 -15.46 24.70
N ALA A 262 20.71 -14.99 25.73
CA ALA A 262 20.97 -15.39 27.10
C ALA A 262 20.55 -16.86 27.31
N ASP A 263 21.23 -17.53 28.22
CA ASP A 263 20.85 -18.88 28.63
C ASP A 263 19.63 -18.81 29.56
N THR A 264 18.46 -19.16 29.02
CA THR A 264 17.20 -19.12 29.76
C THR A 264 17.09 -20.21 30.82
N GLU A 265 17.85 -21.30 30.70
CA GLU A 265 17.88 -22.37 31.71
C GLU A 265 18.64 -21.93 32.97
N ALA A 266 19.52 -20.93 32.85
CA ALA A 266 20.28 -20.35 33.95
C ALA A 266 19.60 -19.16 34.65
N LEU A 267 18.37 -18.79 34.25
CA LEU A 267 17.66 -17.64 34.82
C LEU A 267 17.24 -17.87 36.28
N LEU A 268 17.49 -16.88 37.12
CA LEU A 268 16.99 -16.88 38.49
C LEU A 268 15.45 -16.75 38.50
N PRO A 269 14.71 -17.50 39.33
CA PRO A 269 13.24 -17.47 39.38
C PRO A 269 12.64 -16.07 39.59
N GLY A 270 13.34 -15.20 40.34
CA GLY A 270 12.92 -13.81 40.58
C GLY A 270 12.95 -12.94 39.31
N ILE A 271 13.91 -13.20 38.42
CA ILE A 271 14.01 -12.51 37.12
C ILE A 271 12.85 -12.96 36.21
N THR A 272 12.61 -14.27 36.12
CA THR A 272 11.50 -14.84 35.33
C THR A 272 10.15 -14.28 35.76
N THR A 273 9.89 -14.23 37.08
CA THR A 273 8.63 -13.68 37.62
C THR A 273 8.43 -12.22 37.19
N ARG A 274 9.49 -11.43 37.19
CA ARG A 274 9.43 -10.01 36.83
C ARG A 274 9.24 -9.81 35.33
N ILE A 275 9.91 -10.60 34.50
CA ILE A 275 9.71 -10.59 33.06
C ILE A 275 8.26 -10.94 32.73
N VAL A 276 7.68 -11.98 33.35
CA VAL A 276 6.28 -12.35 33.13
C VAL A 276 5.31 -11.27 33.62
N ALA A 277 5.64 -10.54 34.69
CA ALA A 277 4.84 -9.40 35.13
C ALA A 277 4.81 -8.26 34.11
N ASP A 278 5.94 -7.98 33.45
CA ASP A 278 6.05 -6.95 32.42
C ASP A 278 5.54 -7.44 31.04
N PHE A 279 5.66 -8.75 30.78
CA PHE A 279 5.38 -9.42 29.52
C PHE A 279 4.62 -10.74 29.77
N ALA A 280 3.32 -10.66 30.02
CA ALA A 280 2.49 -11.79 30.44
C ALA A 280 2.44 -12.98 29.45
N ALA A 281 2.74 -12.75 28.17
CA ALA A 281 2.76 -13.79 27.14
C ALA A 281 4.16 -14.40 26.90
N TRP A 282 5.19 -13.94 27.62
CA TRP A 282 6.55 -14.41 27.46
C TRP A 282 6.76 -15.78 28.11
N THR A 283 7.49 -16.67 27.44
CA THR A 283 7.94 -17.95 28.00
C THR A 283 9.46 -18.12 27.88
N PRO A 284 10.11 -18.92 28.75
CA PRO A 284 11.56 -19.15 28.68
C PRO A 284 12.05 -19.66 27.32
N GLU A 285 11.23 -20.44 26.60
CA GLU A 285 11.57 -21.00 25.29
C GLU A 285 11.72 -19.92 24.21
N GLN A 286 11.10 -18.76 24.39
CA GLN A 286 11.21 -17.62 23.47
C GLN A 286 12.54 -16.86 23.61
N GLY A 287 13.30 -17.12 24.68
CA GLY A 287 14.59 -16.50 24.94
C GLY A 287 14.52 -15.02 25.31
N LEU A 288 15.69 -14.44 25.59
CA LEU A 288 15.92 -13.00 25.71
C LEU A 288 17.35 -12.67 25.28
N CYS A 289 17.61 -11.44 24.83
CA CYS A 289 18.98 -11.02 24.52
C CYS A 289 19.77 -10.76 25.81
N GLY A 290 21.10 -10.87 25.73
CA GLY A 290 21.99 -10.60 26.87
C GLY A 290 21.75 -9.23 27.52
N ARG A 291 21.44 -8.20 26.72
CA ARG A 291 21.17 -6.84 27.22
C ARG A 291 19.88 -6.73 28.04
N CYS A 292 18.85 -7.49 27.67
CA CYS A 292 17.63 -7.57 28.48
C CYS A 292 17.91 -8.29 29.79
N LEU A 293 18.68 -9.40 29.75
CA LEU A 293 19.08 -10.11 30.96
C LEU A 293 19.81 -9.16 31.93
N GLU A 294 20.84 -8.46 31.47
CA GLU A 294 21.60 -7.49 32.28
C GLU A 294 20.68 -6.43 32.92
N THR A 295 19.68 -5.96 32.18
CA THR A 295 18.72 -4.95 32.67
C THR A 295 17.88 -5.50 33.83
N TYR A 296 17.37 -6.72 33.68
CA TYR A 296 16.58 -7.37 34.73
C TYR A 296 17.41 -7.81 35.93
N GLU A 297 18.65 -8.25 35.72
CA GLU A 297 19.60 -8.54 36.79
C GLU A 297 19.90 -7.30 37.63
N ALA A 298 20.24 -6.17 36.97
CA ALA A 298 20.49 -4.91 37.64
C ALA A 298 19.25 -4.42 38.43
N ALA A 299 18.07 -4.52 37.83
CA ALA A 299 16.83 -4.10 38.45
C ALA A 299 16.45 -4.98 39.67
N THR A 300 16.83 -6.26 39.66
CA THR A 300 16.59 -7.21 40.77
C THR A 300 17.60 -6.99 41.90
N ALA A 301 18.87 -6.73 41.57
CA ALA A 301 19.92 -6.42 42.56
C ALA A 301 19.62 -5.13 43.35
N LEU A 302 19.04 -4.11 42.69
CA LEU A 302 18.62 -2.85 43.33
C LEU A 302 17.47 -3.03 44.33
N GLN A 303 16.58 -4.00 44.13
CA GLN A 303 15.50 -4.30 45.07
C GLN A 303 15.98 -5.06 46.31
N MET A 304 17.08 -5.82 46.22
CA MET A 304 17.68 -6.51 47.36
C MET A 304 18.56 -5.60 48.25
N THR A 305 18.87 -4.38 47.78
CA THR A 305 19.72 -3.41 48.48
C THR A 305 18.94 -2.22 49.07
N MET A 306 17.62 -2.15 48.86
CA MET A 306 16.76 -1.20 49.57
C MET A 306 16.21 -1.86 50.85
N PRO A 307 16.56 -1.37 52.05
CA PRO A 307 16.03 -1.85 53.32
C PRO A 307 14.55 -1.52 53.51
#